data_AF-A0AAW7LC75-F1
#
_entry.id   AF-A0AAW7LC75-F1
#
_cell.length_a   1.000
_cell.length_b   1.000
_cell.length_c   1.000
_cell.angle_alpha   90.00
_cell.angle_beta   90.00
_cell.angle_gamma   90.00
#
_symmetry.space_group_name_H-M   'P 1'
#
loop_
_entity.id
_entity.type
_entity.pdbx_description
1 polymer ?
#
loop_
_entity_poly.entity_id
_entity_poly.type
_entity_poly.pdbx_seq_one_letter_code
_entity_poly.pdbx_strand_id
1 'polypeptide(L)'
;MAQAVTVYRWDDEGAPQITTSSPTEYMNVLIKCLVEGYGTKQPVGWEVLENQASTPFLALHNNIQAGASGGKFILKAQDNGNYADITVTSALEYIDKDNYSKVGRNYVFNSYSSSGNSMKNWMIFATPYGFYFFAVRPTQTLNNLNRTSAYCFFYCGDLIPSIPNDPVPFVMLSGAGNTFPNYDNGLQSRIQYSDRECCFTYGIDGGSSPINGYIRSVFGISTSTNSSVYLAENPAITMLHPLFIVRESKDDYNNNSAPFCKGQVPGLYLSPQFGYAEQNLPFYKTLDSQEYFSVPSTEKAGTRMWLNTEVW
;
A
#
# COMPACT_ATOMS: atom_id res chain seq x y z
N MET A 1 -1.31 -9.50 -17.18
CA MET A 1 -0.36 -8.93 -18.16
C MET A 1 0.49 -7.93 -17.41
N ALA A 2 1.78 -7.86 -17.75
CA ALA A 2 2.70 -6.87 -17.19
C ALA A 2 2.17 -5.45 -17.41
N GLN A 3 2.11 -4.63 -16.35
CA GLN A 3 1.65 -3.24 -16.40
C GLN A 3 2.80 -2.29 -16.10
N ALA A 4 2.97 -1.27 -16.95
CA ALA A 4 3.95 -0.22 -16.69
C ALA A 4 3.56 0.59 -15.45
N VAL A 5 4.53 0.84 -14.59
CA VAL A 5 4.36 1.57 -13.33
C VAL A 5 4.65 3.04 -13.56
N THR A 6 3.74 3.90 -13.11
CA THR A 6 3.99 5.34 -13.02
C THR A 6 4.32 5.69 -11.58
N VAL A 7 5.49 6.30 -11.38
CA VAL A 7 5.92 6.81 -10.07
C VAL A 7 5.60 8.29 -9.99
N TYR A 8 4.80 8.69 -9.00
CA TYR A 8 4.48 10.08 -8.66
C TYR A 8 5.15 10.44 -7.33
N ARG A 9 5.66 11.67 -7.23
CA ARG A 9 6.41 12.14 -6.07
C ARG A 9 6.07 13.59 -5.73
N TRP A 10 6.18 13.88 -4.45
CA TRP A 10 5.99 15.23 -3.89
C TRP A 10 6.87 16.32 -4.50
N ASP A 11 8.03 15.97 -5.05
CA ASP A 11 9.02 16.89 -5.62
C ASP A 11 9.03 16.92 -7.16
N ASP A 12 8.08 16.24 -7.81
CA ASP A 12 7.89 16.39 -9.24
C ASP A 12 7.37 17.80 -9.59
N GLU A 13 7.67 18.27 -10.79
CA GLU A 13 7.16 19.54 -11.28
C GLU A 13 5.61 19.53 -11.35
N GLY A 14 4.98 20.51 -10.71
CA GLY A 14 3.52 20.62 -10.65
C GLY A 14 2.85 19.68 -9.64
N ALA A 15 3.62 18.93 -8.84
CA ALA A 15 3.07 18.00 -7.87
C ALA A 15 2.19 18.70 -6.80
N PRO A 16 1.03 18.11 -6.44
CA PRO A 16 0.20 18.63 -5.35
C PRO A 16 0.96 18.60 -4.02
N GLN A 17 0.86 19.70 -3.28
CA GLN A 17 1.59 19.88 -2.03
C GLN A 17 0.68 19.64 -0.82
N ILE A 18 1.26 19.05 0.23
CA ILE A 18 0.63 18.89 1.55
C ILE A 18 1.24 19.94 2.48
N THR A 19 0.42 20.89 2.93
CA THR A 19 0.87 22.01 3.76
C THR A 19 0.44 21.85 5.21
N THR A 20 -0.84 21.53 5.43
CA THR A 20 -1.45 21.41 6.76
C THR A 20 -1.73 19.97 7.17
N SER A 21 -1.56 19.02 6.26
CA SER A 21 -1.91 17.61 6.45
C SER A 21 -3.40 17.43 6.75
N SER A 22 -4.24 18.20 6.07
CA SER A 22 -5.69 17.99 6.10
C SER A 22 -6.09 16.84 5.16
N PRO A 23 -7.17 16.09 5.44
CA PRO A 23 -7.63 15.00 4.58
C PRO A 23 -7.84 15.40 3.11
N THR A 24 -8.37 16.60 2.83
CA THR A 24 -8.56 17.07 1.45
C THR A 24 -7.24 17.23 0.68
N GLU A 25 -6.12 17.57 1.35
CA GLU A 25 -4.82 17.62 0.68
C GLU A 25 -4.39 16.22 0.18
N TYR A 26 -4.58 15.17 1.00
CA TYR A 26 -4.30 13.79 0.61
C TYR A 26 -5.26 13.29 -0.49
N MET A 27 -6.54 13.66 -0.43
CA MET A 27 -7.50 13.38 -1.51
C MET A 27 -7.07 14.01 -2.83
N ASN A 28 -6.62 15.28 -2.78
CA ASN A 28 -6.11 15.98 -3.97
C ASN A 28 -4.86 15.31 -4.54
N VAL A 29 -3.93 14.83 -3.70
CA VAL A 29 -2.78 14.03 -4.15
C VAL A 29 -3.25 12.79 -4.92
N LEU A 30 -4.18 12.02 -4.36
CA LEU A 30 -4.69 10.80 -4.99
C LEU A 30 -5.41 11.08 -6.31
N ILE A 31 -6.26 12.11 -6.36
CA ILE A 31 -6.98 12.50 -7.59
C ILE A 31 -5.99 12.94 -8.68
N LYS A 32 -5.01 13.78 -8.35
CA LYS A 32 -4.00 14.25 -9.30
C LYS A 32 -3.11 13.13 -9.81
N CYS A 33 -2.76 12.14 -9.00
CA CYS A 33 -1.93 11.03 -9.46
C CYS A 33 -2.74 9.97 -10.23
N LEU A 34 -3.94 9.63 -9.78
CA LEU A 34 -4.66 8.47 -10.29
C LEU A 34 -5.63 8.83 -11.43
N VAL A 35 -6.18 10.05 -11.44
CA VAL A 35 -7.30 10.46 -12.29
C VAL A 35 -6.94 11.58 -13.26
N GLU A 36 -6.36 12.69 -12.78
CA GLU A 36 -6.23 13.92 -13.57
C GLU A 36 -4.84 14.15 -14.18
N GLY A 37 -3.78 13.65 -13.54
CA GLY A 37 -2.41 14.04 -13.83
C GLY A 37 -2.01 15.37 -13.22
N TYR A 38 -0.72 15.70 -13.30
CA TYR A 38 -0.18 17.01 -12.93
C TYR A 38 1.14 17.28 -13.67
N GLY A 39 1.45 18.56 -13.93
CA GLY A 39 2.63 18.92 -14.70
C GLY A 39 2.65 18.19 -16.06
N THR A 40 3.68 17.39 -16.30
CA THR A 40 3.78 16.51 -17.48
C THR A 40 3.37 15.06 -17.20
N LYS A 41 3.13 14.69 -15.93
CA LYS A 41 2.77 13.31 -15.54
C LYS A 41 1.31 13.03 -15.86
N GLN A 42 1.12 12.05 -16.73
CA GLN A 42 -0.19 11.52 -17.09
C GLN A 42 -0.76 10.67 -15.96
N PRO A 43 -2.10 10.64 -15.75
CA PRO A 43 -2.73 9.74 -14.79
C PRO A 43 -2.71 8.28 -15.24
N VAL A 44 -2.99 7.35 -14.32
CA VAL A 44 -3.10 5.90 -14.60
C VAL A 44 -4.51 5.45 -14.99
N GLY A 45 -5.47 6.39 -15.11
CA GLY A 45 -6.81 6.14 -15.64
C GLY A 45 -7.80 5.56 -14.62
N TRP A 46 -7.59 5.80 -13.33
CA TRP A 46 -8.64 5.58 -12.33
C TRP A 46 -9.73 6.65 -12.49
N GLU A 47 -10.92 6.38 -11.94
CA GLU A 47 -12.07 7.28 -12.06
C GLU A 47 -12.64 7.61 -10.67
N VAL A 48 -13.16 8.83 -10.53
CA VAL A 48 -13.84 9.31 -9.30
C VAL A 48 -15.28 8.84 -9.31
N LEU A 49 -15.67 8.10 -8.27
CA LEU A 49 -17.07 7.77 -7.99
C LEU A 49 -17.74 8.84 -7.14
N GLU A 50 -17.03 9.33 -6.13
CA GLU A 50 -17.54 10.33 -5.21
C GLU A 50 -16.39 11.15 -4.60
N ASN A 51 -16.59 12.45 -4.43
CA ASN A 51 -15.62 13.37 -3.84
C ASN A 51 -16.36 14.46 -3.05
N GLN A 52 -16.22 14.44 -1.73
CA GLN A 52 -16.82 15.42 -0.81
C GLN A 52 -15.73 16.04 0.07
N ALA A 53 -15.69 17.37 0.18
CA ALA A 53 -14.62 18.08 0.91
C ALA A 53 -14.97 18.44 2.36
N SER A 54 -16.25 18.71 2.68
CA SER A 54 -16.66 19.18 4.02
C SER A 54 -16.56 18.11 5.10
N THR A 55 -17.04 16.90 4.77
CA THR A 55 -16.77 15.66 5.49
C THR A 55 -15.95 14.82 4.52
N PRO A 56 -14.62 14.90 4.59
CA PRO A 56 -13.74 14.36 3.55
C PRO A 56 -14.08 12.90 3.23
N PHE A 57 -14.51 12.69 1.99
CA PHE A 57 -14.86 11.37 1.47
C PHE A 57 -14.45 11.30 0.01
N LEU A 58 -13.68 10.28 -0.34
CA LEU A 58 -13.24 9.99 -1.70
C LEU A 58 -13.49 8.51 -1.98
N ALA A 59 -14.20 8.22 -3.06
CA ALA A 59 -14.29 6.89 -3.63
C ALA A 59 -13.75 6.92 -5.05
N LEU A 60 -12.81 6.02 -5.36
CA LEU A 60 -12.24 5.83 -6.69
C LEU A 60 -12.41 4.38 -7.11
N HIS A 61 -12.52 4.09 -8.41
CA HIS A 61 -12.31 2.73 -8.92
C HIS A 61 -11.13 2.66 -9.89
N ASN A 62 -10.52 1.48 -9.96
CA ASN A 62 -9.45 1.21 -10.90
C ASN A 62 -9.97 1.08 -12.35
N ASN A 63 -9.04 1.06 -13.31
CA ASN A 63 -9.34 1.26 -14.73
C ASN A 63 -9.91 -0.02 -15.38
N ILE A 64 -11.24 -0.12 -15.44
CA ILE A 64 -11.93 -1.27 -16.04
C ILE A 64 -11.61 -1.40 -17.54
N GLN A 65 -11.40 -0.28 -18.25
CA GLN A 65 -11.07 -0.29 -19.68
C GLN A 65 -9.68 -0.88 -19.95
N ALA A 66 -8.77 -0.78 -18.98
CA ALA A 66 -7.46 -1.43 -19.01
C ALA A 66 -7.49 -2.91 -18.58
N GLY A 67 -8.67 -3.44 -18.20
CA GLY A 67 -8.86 -4.82 -17.77
C GLY A 67 -8.70 -5.04 -16.25
N ALA A 68 -8.78 -3.98 -15.45
CA ALA A 68 -8.83 -4.07 -14.00
C ALA A 68 -10.23 -4.45 -13.50
N SER A 69 -10.36 -4.89 -12.24
CA SER A 69 -11.60 -5.47 -11.70
C SER A 69 -12.76 -4.49 -11.47
N GLY A 70 -12.50 -3.19 -11.47
CA GLY A 70 -13.44 -2.16 -11.03
C GLY A 70 -13.60 -2.09 -9.50
N GLY A 71 -12.67 -2.65 -8.73
CA GLY A 71 -12.66 -2.53 -7.28
C GLY A 71 -12.46 -1.09 -6.80
N LYS A 72 -12.94 -0.77 -5.60
CA LYS A 72 -13.09 0.60 -5.11
C LYS A 72 -12.13 0.88 -3.97
N PHE A 73 -11.36 1.95 -4.10
CA PHE A 73 -10.63 2.55 -3.00
C PHE A 73 -11.50 3.60 -2.33
N ILE A 74 -11.51 3.64 -1.00
CA ILE A 74 -12.26 4.61 -0.21
C ILE A 74 -11.34 5.28 0.80
N LEU A 75 -11.36 6.61 0.85
CA LEU A 75 -10.75 7.44 1.87
C LEU A 75 -11.85 8.24 2.57
N LYS A 76 -11.86 8.24 3.90
CA LYS A 76 -12.81 9.01 4.70
C LYS A 76 -12.18 9.61 5.95
N ALA A 77 -12.65 10.79 6.34
CA ALA A 77 -12.32 11.44 7.61
C ALA A 77 -13.58 12.07 8.22
N GLN A 78 -13.58 12.25 9.55
CA GLN A 78 -14.71 12.84 10.26
C GLN A 78 -14.88 14.34 9.93
N ASP A 79 -13.77 15.05 9.76
CA ASP A 79 -13.70 16.46 9.44
C ASP A 79 -12.43 16.75 8.63
N ASN A 80 -12.33 17.96 8.07
CA ASN A 80 -11.17 18.39 7.29
C ASN A 80 -10.12 19.16 8.12
N GLY A 81 -10.06 18.89 9.43
CA GLY A 81 -9.10 19.51 10.33
C GLY A 81 -7.66 19.12 10.00
N ASN A 82 -6.73 19.99 10.40
CA ASN A 82 -5.31 19.68 10.29
C ASN A 82 -4.98 18.45 11.12
N TYR A 83 -4.21 17.53 10.55
CA TYR A 83 -3.78 16.30 11.22
C TYR A 83 -4.92 15.34 11.60
N ALA A 84 -6.13 15.54 11.08
CA ALA A 84 -7.27 14.66 11.33
C ALA A 84 -6.96 13.21 10.93
N ASP A 85 -7.61 12.28 11.61
CA ASP A 85 -7.49 10.85 11.29
C ASP A 85 -8.11 10.55 9.94
N ILE A 86 -7.31 9.94 9.06
CA ILE A 86 -7.74 9.52 7.73
C ILE A 86 -7.85 8.00 7.75
N THR A 87 -9.06 7.50 7.50
CA THR A 87 -9.32 6.07 7.31
C THR A 87 -9.35 5.77 5.83
N VAL A 88 -8.58 4.78 5.41
CA VAL A 88 -8.61 4.20 4.08
C VAL A 88 -9.10 2.76 4.14
N THR A 89 -9.86 2.35 3.13
CA THR A 89 -10.35 0.98 2.96
C THR A 89 -10.58 0.66 1.48
N SER A 90 -11.02 -0.56 1.18
CA SER A 90 -11.51 -0.95 -0.14
C SER A 90 -12.94 -1.46 -0.07
N ALA A 91 -13.61 -1.54 -1.21
CA ALA A 91 -14.89 -2.22 -1.36
C ALA A 91 -14.97 -2.87 -2.75
N LEU A 92 -15.66 -4.01 -2.84
CA LEU A 92 -15.95 -4.63 -4.15
C LEU A 92 -17.26 -4.10 -4.74
N GLU A 93 -18.21 -3.75 -3.89
CA GLU A 93 -19.53 -3.24 -4.25
C GLU A 93 -19.72 -1.83 -3.69
N TYR A 94 -20.17 -0.91 -4.53
CA TYR A 94 -20.34 0.50 -4.17
C TYR A 94 -21.57 1.07 -4.89
N ILE A 95 -22.44 1.73 -4.13
CA ILE A 95 -23.55 2.53 -4.66
C ILE A 95 -23.30 4.00 -4.33
N ASP A 96 -23.06 4.29 -3.05
CA ASP A 96 -22.76 5.63 -2.53
C ASP A 96 -22.00 5.53 -1.21
N LYS A 97 -21.61 6.67 -0.63
CA LYS A 97 -20.89 6.75 0.65
C LYS A 97 -21.56 6.11 1.86
N ASP A 98 -22.87 5.86 1.81
CA ASP A 98 -23.65 5.26 2.90
C ASP A 98 -23.98 3.78 2.58
N ASN A 99 -23.82 3.36 1.31
CA ASN A 99 -24.18 2.05 0.79
C ASN A 99 -23.03 1.43 -0.03
N TYR A 100 -22.12 0.74 0.66
CA TYR A 100 -21.06 -0.07 0.05
C TYR A 100 -20.83 -1.35 0.84
N SER A 101 -20.32 -2.38 0.16
CA SER A 101 -20.35 -3.77 0.61
C SER A 101 -19.05 -4.48 0.25
N LYS A 102 -18.80 -5.63 0.90
CA LYS A 102 -17.56 -6.41 0.77
C LYS A 102 -16.33 -5.54 1.03
N VAL A 103 -16.35 -4.93 2.21
CA VAL A 103 -15.37 -3.94 2.65
C VAL A 103 -14.05 -4.61 3.06
N GLY A 104 -12.95 -4.07 2.54
CA GLY A 104 -11.62 -4.47 2.94
C GLY A 104 -11.28 -4.05 4.37
N ARG A 105 -10.01 -4.29 4.73
CA ARG A 105 -9.49 -3.89 6.03
C ARG A 105 -9.35 -2.38 6.11
N ASN A 106 -9.78 -1.78 7.22
CA ASN A 106 -9.54 -0.36 7.49
C ASN A 106 -8.09 -0.14 7.93
N TYR A 107 -7.51 0.96 7.47
CA TYR A 107 -6.24 1.47 7.95
C TYR A 107 -6.35 2.96 8.24
N VAL A 108 -5.84 3.38 9.40
CA VAL A 108 -5.87 4.77 9.85
C VAL A 108 -4.46 5.33 9.87
N PHE A 109 -4.27 6.50 9.26
CA PHE A 109 -3.03 7.26 9.33
C PHE A 109 -3.30 8.73 9.62
N ASN A 110 -2.34 9.40 10.26
CA ASN A 110 -2.38 10.83 10.55
C ASN A 110 -0.96 11.38 10.73
N SER A 111 -0.85 12.69 10.98
CA SER A 111 0.42 13.38 11.25
C SER A 111 0.63 13.68 12.74
N TYR A 112 0.07 12.86 13.64
CA TYR A 112 0.22 12.90 15.10
C TYR A 112 0.14 14.32 15.71
N SER A 113 -0.87 15.08 15.30
CA SER A 113 -1.22 16.42 15.80
C SER A 113 -0.07 17.44 15.89
N SER A 114 0.94 17.34 15.02
CA SER A 114 2.10 18.24 15.02
C SER A 114 2.58 18.56 13.62
N SER A 115 2.88 19.84 13.36
CA SER A 115 3.43 20.30 12.07
C SER A 115 4.77 19.67 11.72
N GLY A 116 5.60 19.33 12.71
CA GLY A 116 6.87 18.62 12.53
C GLY A 116 6.70 17.15 12.08
N ASN A 117 5.48 16.63 12.20
CA ASN A 117 5.09 15.27 11.83
C ASN A 117 4.22 15.25 10.55
N SER A 118 3.99 16.39 9.90
CA SER A 118 3.27 16.45 8.63
C SER A 118 3.94 15.56 7.58
N MET A 119 3.20 14.58 7.05
CA MET A 119 3.68 13.67 6.02
C MET A 119 3.67 14.31 4.64
N LYS A 120 4.54 15.30 4.44
CA LYS A 120 4.60 16.10 3.20
C LYS A 120 5.27 15.37 2.04
N ASN A 121 6.16 14.44 2.36
CA ASN A 121 6.95 13.74 1.36
C ASN A 121 6.24 12.44 1.02
N TRP A 122 5.36 12.51 0.02
CA TRP A 122 4.57 11.39 -0.47
C TRP A 122 5.13 10.83 -1.78
N MET A 123 4.85 9.56 -2.01
CA MET A 123 5.13 8.85 -3.25
C MET A 123 3.95 7.93 -3.57
N ILE A 124 3.59 7.84 -4.84
CA ILE A 124 2.59 6.89 -5.33
C ILE A 124 3.22 6.10 -6.47
N PHE A 125 3.20 4.79 -6.35
CA PHE A 125 3.56 3.87 -7.42
C PHE A 125 2.25 3.29 -7.91
N ALA A 126 1.86 3.55 -9.16
CA ALA A 126 0.54 3.18 -9.63
C ALA A 126 0.55 2.56 -11.02
N THR A 127 -0.44 1.72 -11.24
CA THR A 127 -0.82 1.13 -12.52
C THR A 127 -2.33 1.32 -12.70
N PRO A 128 -2.88 0.99 -13.87
CA PRO A 128 -4.34 0.95 -14.04
C PRO A 128 -5.06 -0.03 -13.10
N TYR A 129 -4.34 -0.99 -12.48
CA TYR A 129 -4.88 -2.06 -11.64
C TYR A 129 -4.80 -1.79 -10.13
N GLY A 130 -3.80 -1.03 -9.69
CA GLY A 130 -3.47 -0.87 -8.28
C GLY A 130 -2.47 0.24 -8.02
N PHE A 131 -2.31 0.63 -6.76
CA PHE A 131 -1.27 1.56 -6.33
C PHE A 131 -0.73 1.25 -4.93
N TYR A 132 0.53 1.60 -4.70
CA TYR A 132 1.10 1.79 -3.38
C TYR A 132 1.12 3.27 -3.04
N PHE A 133 0.62 3.63 -1.86
CA PHE A 133 0.78 4.96 -1.31
C PHE A 133 1.82 4.93 -0.21
N PHE A 134 2.76 5.85 -0.26
CA PHE A 134 3.81 6.01 0.73
C PHE A 134 3.87 7.48 1.15
N ALA A 135 3.91 7.78 2.44
CA ALA A 135 4.13 9.15 2.90
C ALA A 135 4.92 9.20 4.20
N VAL A 136 5.86 10.16 4.28
CA VAL A 136 6.71 10.42 5.45
C VAL A 136 6.81 11.91 5.72
N ARG A 137 7.20 12.26 6.94
CA ARG A 137 7.62 13.63 7.28
C ARG A 137 8.94 14.02 6.58
N PRO A 138 9.18 15.31 6.26
CA PRO A 138 10.38 15.74 5.54
C PRO A 138 11.72 15.32 6.17
N THR A 139 11.84 15.34 7.50
CA THR A 139 13.09 14.97 8.19
C THR A 139 13.43 13.48 8.06
N GLN A 140 12.48 12.66 7.61
CA GLN A 140 12.65 11.23 7.43
C GLN A 140 13.44 10.89 6.15
N THR A 141 13.69 11.85 5.26
CA THR A 141 14.45 11.61 4.02
C THR A 141 15.92 11.27 4.23
N LEU A 142 16.44 11.45 5.45
CA LEU A 142 17.83 11.17 5.80
C LEU A 142 18.12 9.69 6.01
N ASN A 143 17.09 8.86 6.23
CA ASN A 143 17.26 7.43 6.49
C ASN A 143 16.09 6.62 5.92
N ASN A 144 16.40 5.48 5.33
CA ASN A 144 15.45 4.48 4.83
C ASN A 144 14.91 3.59 5.97
N LEU A 145 14.53 4.24 7.07
CA LEU A 145 14.09 3.62 8.31
C LEU A 145 13.12 4.55 9.04
N ASN A 146 11.85 4.17 9.11
CA ASN A 146 10.86 4.89 9.88
C ASN A 146 11.02 4.59 11.36
N ARG A 147 10.99 5.62 12.20
CA ARG A 147 10.95 5.49 13.68
C ARG A 147 9.85 6.36 14.28
N THR A 148 8.76 6.50 13.53
CA THR A 148 7.69 7.44 13.83
C THR A 148 6.34 6.87 13.40
N SER A 149 5.29 7.25 14.12
CA SER A 149 3.90 7.02 13.72
C SER A 149 3.44 7.96 12.59
N ALA A 150 4.20 9.02 12.30
CA ALA A 150 3.97 9.95 11.20
C ALA A 150 4.43 9.37 9.86
N TYR A 151 3.77 8.28 9.48
CA TYR A 151 4.10 7.48 8.32
C TYR A 151 2.85 6.80 7.76
N CYS A 152 2.82 6.61 6.44
CA CYS A 152 1.78 5.84 5.76
C CYS A 152 2.39 4.91 4.71
N PHE A 153 2.01 3.64 4.72
CA PHE A 153 2.24 2.71 3.60
C PHE A 153 1.20 1.61 3.53
N PHE A 154 0.53 1.56 2.39
CA PHE A 154 -0.48 0.57 2.05
C PHE A 154 -0.49 0.31 0.55
N TYR A 155 -1.12 -0.80 0.17
CA TYR A 155 -1.48 -1.12 -1.21
C TYR A 155 -2.99 -1.11 -1.35
N CYS A 156 -3.51 -0.63 -2.47
CA CYS A 156 -4.89 -0.85 -2.86
C CYS A 156 -4.97 -1.14 -4.36
N GLY A 157 -5.58 -2.27 -4.72
CA GLY A 157 -5.62 -2.71 -6.11
C GLY A 157 -5.89 -4.20 -6.27
N ASP A 158 -5.85 -4.64 -7.53
CA ASP A 158 -5.99 -6.06 -7.87
C ASP A 158 -4.74 -6.86 -7.47
N LEU A 159 -4.94 -8.06 -6.94
CA LEU A 159 -3.88 -9.05 -6.88
C LEU A 159 -3.62 -9.64 -8.27
N ILE A 160 -2.43 -10.20 -8.47
CA ILE A 160 -2.22 -11.16 -9.56
C ILE A 160 -2.89 -12.46 -9.10
N PRO A 161 -4.06 -12.82 -9.65
CA PRO A 161 -4.87 -13.88 -9.06
C PRO A 161 -4.20 -15.24 -9.27
N SER A 162 -4.26 -16.11 -8.27
CA SER A 162 -3.80 -17.51 -8.39
C SER A 162 -4.81 -18.36 -9.17
N ILE A 163 -6.08 -17.96 -9.16
CA ILE A 163 -7.17 -18.59 -9.90
C ILE A 163 -7.46 -17.74 -11.16
N PRO A 164 -7.49 -18.34 -12.35
CA PRO A 164 -7.95 -17.65 -13.55
C PRO A 164 -9.36 -17.08 -13.38
N ASN A 165 -9.58 -15.83 -13.79
CA ASN A 165 -10.87 -15.14 -13.70
C ASN A 165 -11.44 -15.02 -12.28
N ASP A 166 -10.58 -14.84 -11.27
CA ASP A 166 -11.03 -14.49 -9.92
C ASP A 166 -11.94 -13.24 -9.96
N PRO A 167 -13.21 -13.35 -9.55
CA PRO A 167 -14.16 -12.23 -9.62
C PRO A 167 -13.93 -11.19 -8.52
N VAL A 168 -13.10 -11.49 -7.53
CA VAL A 168 -12.84 -10.62 -6.36
C VAL A 168 -11.33 -10.49 -6.07
N PRO A 169 -10.52 -10.00 -7.05
CA PRO A 169 -9.07 -9.88 -6.88
C PRO A 169 -8.65 -8.60 -6.15
N PHE A 170 -9.53 -7.60 -6.07
CA PHE A 170 -9.22 -6.30 -5.48
C PHE A 170 -9.13 -6.37 -3.96
N VAL A 171 -8.05 -5.84 -3.41
CA VAL A 171 -7.80 -5.83 -1.97
C VAL A 171 -7.18 -4.51 -1.53
N MET A 172 -7.25 -4.28 -0.23
CA MET A 172 -6.38 -3.33 0.46
C MET A 172 -5.43 -4.08 1.39
N LEU A 173 -4.13 -3.92 1.19
CA LEU A 173 -3.10 -4.45 2.08
C LEU A 173 -2.60 -3.32 2.98
N SER A 174 -2.70 -3.52 4.27
CA SER A 174 -2.29 -2.57 5.30
C SER A 174 -1.68 -3.27 6.50
N GLY A 175 -1.29 -2.51 7.53
CA GLY A 175 -0.89 -3.11 8.80
C GLY A 175 -2.08 -3.48 9.69
N ALA A 176 -1.96 -3.23 11.00
CA ALA A 176 -3.03 -3.56 11.94
C ALA A 176 -4.35 -2.88 11.55
N GLY A 177 -5.45 -3.62 11.62
CA GLY A 177 -6.82 -3.10 11.46
C GLY A 177 -7.25 -2.29 12.68
N ASN A 178 -6.34 -1.48 13.22
CA ASN A 178 -6.57 -0.66 14.39
C ASN A 178 -7.09 0.70 13.93
N THR A 179 -7.89 1.33 14.79
CA THR A 179 -8.43 2.68 14.58
C THR A 179 -7.43 3.79 14.89
N PHE A 180 -6.17 3.46 15.20
CA PHE A 180 -5.17 4.44 15.64
C PHE A 180 -3.85 4.29 14.86
N PRO A 181 -3.23 5.41 14.43
CA PRO A 181 -1.92 5.39 13.80
C PRO A 181 -0.81 4.90 14.75
N ASN A 182 0.04 3.98 14.27
CA ASN A 182 1.20 3.47 14.99
C ASN A 182 2.28 3.09 13.96
N TYR A 183 3.56 3.19 14.33
CA TYR A 183 4.68 2.73 13.50
C TYR A 183 4.57 1.24 13.13
N ASP A 184 3.93 0.42 13.96
CA ASP A 184 3.66 -1.01 13.69
C ASP A 184 2.41 -1.28 12.82
N ASN A 185 1.68 -0.22 12.43
CA ASN A 185 0.42 -0.35 11.69
C ASN A 185 0.57 -0.10 10.18
N GLY A 186 1.76 0.19 9.67
CA GLY A 186 2.03 0.19 8.22
C GLY A 186 2.15 -1.23 7.65
N LEU A 187 1.91 -1.39 6.35
CA LEU A 187 2.01 -2.68 5.65
C LEU A 187 3.40 -3.33 5.81
N GLN A 188 4.45 -2.52 5.80
CA GLN A 188 5.83 -2.97 5.91
C GLN A 188 6.12 -3.65 7.26
N SER A 189 5.46 -3.24 8.35
CA SER A 189 5.62 -3.91 9.66
C SER A 189 5.07 -5.33 9.61
N ARG A 190 3.94 -5.53 8.91
CA ARG A 190 3.35 -6.86 8.71
C ARG A 190 4.28 -7.76 7.90
N ILE A 191 4.87 -7.23 6.83
CA ILE A 191 5.78 -8.01 5.99
C ILE A 191 7.09 -8.34 6.72
N GLN A 192 7.58 -7.46 7.58
CA GLN A 192 8.89 -7.64 8.20
C GLN A 192 8.86 -8.45 9.51
N TYR A 193 7.88 -8.20 10.38
CA TYR A 193 7.94 -8.64 11.77
C TYR A 193 6.88 -9.64 12.19
N SER A 194 5.92 -9.99 11.33
CA SER A 194 4.82 -10.82 11.80
C SER A 194 4.11 -11.61 10.71
N ASP A 195 3.84 -12.87 11.01
CA ASP A 195 2.74 -13.59 10.38
C ASP A 195 1.40 -13.07 10.96
N ARG A 196 0.92 -11.95 10.42
CA ARG A 196 -0.35 -11.35 10.83
C ARG A 196 -1.18 -10.97 9.62
N GLU A 197 -2.48 -10.90 9.87
CA GLU A 197 -3.45 -10.37 8.93
C GLU A 197 -3.04 -8.98 8.41
N CYS A 198 -3.15 -8.83 7.10
CA CYS A 198 -2.82 -7.61 6.38
C CYS A 198 -3.98 -7.13 5.50
N CYS A 199 -4.97 -7.98 5.23
CA CYS A 199 -6.12 -7.63 4.40
C CYS A 199 -7.33 -8.52 4.70
N PHE A 200 -8.46 -8.15 4.12
CA PHE A 200 -9.60 -9.05 3.94
C PHE A 200 -9.70 -9.45 2.47
N THR A 201 -10.12 -10.68 2.25
CA THR A 201 -10.43 -11.25 0.94
C THR A 201 -11.86 -11.79 0.98
N TYR A 202 -12.43 -12.08 -0.20
CA TYR A 202 -13.76 -12.66 -0.32
C TYR A 202 -13.71 -13.97 -1.10
N GLY A 203 -14.66 -14.85 -0.80
CA GLY A 203 -14.86 -16.08 -1.56
C GLY A 203 -15.20 -15.77 -3.01
N ILE A 204 -14.71 -16.60 -3.93
CA ILE A 204 -15.02 -16.46 -5.36
C ILE A 204 -16.48 -16.88 -5.68
N ASP A 205 -17.16 -17.50 -4.73
CA ASP A 205 -18.58 -17.86 -4.78
C ASP A 205 -19.53 -16.67 -4.53
N GLY A 206 -18.98 -15.47 -4.32
CA GLY A 206 -19.76 -14.26 -4.09
C GLY A 206 -20.21 -14.08 -2.64
N GLY A 207 -19.73 -14.90 -1.70
CA GLY A 207 -20.01 -14.76 -0.28
C GLY A 207 -19.71 -13.36 0.28
N SER A 208 -20.48 -12.95 1.29
CA SER A 208 -20.39 -11.62 1.92
C SER A 208 -19.49 -11.57 3.15
N SER A 209 -19.02 -12.71 3.65
CA SER A 209 -18.18 -12.78 4.84
C SER A 209 -16.71 -12.53 4.46
N PRO A 210 -16.05 -11.54 5.10
CA PRO A 210 -14.62 -11.32 4.87
C PRO A 210 -13.81 -12.50 5.41
N ILE A 211 -12.74 -12.81 4.70
CA ILE A 211 -11.77 -13.84 5.04
C ILE A 211 -10.43 -13.15 5.31
N ASN A 212 -9.82 -13.47 6.45
CA ASN A 212 -8.51 -12.98 6.81
C ASN A 212 -7.43 -13.39 5.80
N GLY A 213 -6.72 -12.40 5.27
CA GLY A 213 -5.59 -12.58 4.36
C GLY A 213 -4.25 -12.24 5.04
N TYR A 214 -3.27 -13.10 4.81
CA TYR A 214 -1.93 -13.05 5.39
C TYR A 214 -0.91 -13.02 4.27
N ILE A 215 0.12 -12.20 4.43
CA ILE A 215 1.24 -12.18 3.49
C ILE A 215 2.19 -13.35 3.79
N ARG A 216 2.60 -14.04 2.75
CA ARG A 216 3.61 -15.12 2.78
C ARG A 216 4.61 -14.96 1.66
N SER A 217 5.80 -15.47 1.92
CA SER A 217 6.77 -15.82 0.89
C SER A 217 6.93 -17.35 0.86
N VAL A 218 7.22 -17.91 -0.31
CA VAL A 218 7.56 -19.33 -0.49
C VAL A 218 8.83 -19.70 0.29
N PHE A 219 9.75 -18.75 0.45
CA PHE A 219 10.97 -18.92 1.25
C PHE A 219 10.79 -18.57 2.74
N GLY A 220 9.54 -18.31 3.14
CA GLY A 220 9.21 -17.84 4.48
C GLY A 220 9.47 -16.35 4.68
N ILE A 221 8.93 -15.84 5.79
CA ILE A 221 9.16 -14.49 6.27
C ILE A 221 9.94 -14.64 7.57
N SER A 222 11.27 -14.55 7.51
CA SER A 222 12.06 -14.57 8.75
C SER A 222 11.73 -13.31 9.54
N THR A 223 11.27 -13.46 10.79
CA THR A 223 11.17 -12.31 11.69
C THR A 223 12.59 -11.92 12.08
N SER A 224 13.00 -10.69 11.74
CA SER A 224 14.31 -10.23 12.20
C SER A 224 14.27 -10.11 13.73
N THR A 225 15.21 -10.76 14.41
CA THR A 225 15.61 -10.32 15.74
C THR A 225 16.20 -8.92 15.59
N ASN A 226 15.77 -7.98 16.42
CA ASN A 226 16.24 -6.59 16.42
C ASN A 226 17.77 -6.58 16.43
N SER A 227 18.39 -6.25 15.30
CA SER A 227 19.84 -6.27 15.18
C SER A 227 20.28 -5.00 14.51
N SER A 228 20.79 -4.08 15.33
CA SER A 228 21.45 -2.85 14.87
C SER A 228 22.62 -3.11 13.93
N VAL A 229 23.15 -4.35 13.92
CA VAL A 229 24.25 -4.78 13.05
C VAL A 229 23.91 -4.55 11.57
N TYR A 230 22.66 -4.75 11.16
CA TYR A 230 22.25 -4.65 9.75
C TYR A 230 21.85 -3.24 9.30
N LEU A 231 21.97 -2.20 10.14
CA LEU A 231 21.51 -0.87 9.76
C LEU A 231 22.40 -0.22 8.69
N ALA A 232 23.71 -0.30 8.90
CA ALA A 232 24.73 0.27 8.02
C ALA A 232 25.12 -0.66 6.86
N GLU A 233 24.68 -1.91 6.88
CA GLU A 233 25.03 -2.90 5.85
C GLU A 233 24.36 -2.58 4.51
N ASN A 234 25.07 -2.79 3.40
CA ASN A 234 24.55 -2.62 2.04
C ASN A 234 24.84 -3.89 1.20
N PRO A 235 24.30 -5.05 1.60
CA PRO A 235 24.67 -6.33 1.00
C PRO A 235 24.18 -6.48 -0.44
N ALA A 236 24.94 -7.12 -1.31
CA ALA A 236 24.46 -7.46 -2.66
C ALA A 236 23.14 -8.25 -2.58
N ILE A 237 22.12 -7.84 -3.34
CA ILE A 237 20.84 -8.55 -3.37
C ILE A 237 21.01 -9.73 -4.32
N THR A 238 20.89 -10.95 -3.80
CA THR A 238 21.11 -12.17 -4.59
C THR A 238 19.81 -12.77 -5.12
N MET A 239 18.67 -12.36 -4.55
CA MET A 239 17.36 -12.87 -4.91
C MET A 239 16.27 -11.89 -4.47
N LEU A 240 15.26 -11.76 -5.32
CA LEU A 240 13.96 -11.19 -4.99
C LEU A 240 12.92 -12.28 -5.14
N HIS A 241 12.06 -12.44 -4.14
CA HIS A 241 10.95 -13.39 -4.20
C HIS A 241 9.61 -12.68 -3.94
N PRO A 242 8.56 -13.05 -4.68
CA PRO A 242 7.26 -12.41 -4.58
C PRO A 242 6.57 -12.69 -3.24
N LEU A 243 5.58 -11.87 -2.94
CA LEU A 243 4.70 -12.03 -1.79
C LEU A 243 3.33 -12.52 -2.25
N PHE A 244 2.74 -13.45 -1.51
CA PHE A 244 1.43 -14.03 -1.76
C PHE A 244 0.48 -13.71 -0.63
N ILE A 245 -0.79 -13.50 -0.97
CA ILE A 245 -1.88 -13.48 0.00
C ILE A 245 -2.42 -14.90 0.15
N VAL A 246 -2.32 -15.40 1.37
CA VAL A 246 -2.88 -16.69 1.78
C VAL A 246 -3.93 -16.51 2.86
N ARG A 247 -4.79 -17.49 3.02
CA ARG A 247 -5.79 -17.55 4.09
C ARG A 247 -5.23 -18.23 5.32
N GLU A 248 -5.74 -17.86 6.48
CA GLU A 248 -5.70 -18.72 7.65
C GLU A 248 -6.80 -19.78 7.48
N SER A 249 -6.43 -21.01 7.15
CA SER A 249 -7.39 -22.12 7.21
C SER A 249 -6.66 -23.37 7.69
N LYS A 250 -7.07 -23.84 8.87
CA LYS A 250 -6.72 -25.16 9.40
C LYS A 250 -7.64 -26.26 8.88
N ASP A 251 -8.80 -25.92 8.33
CA ASP A 251 -9.93 -26.86 8.18
C ASP A 251 -10.51 -26.99 6.75
N ASP A 252 -10.09 -26.15 5.78
CA ASP A 252 -10.64 -26.13 4.40
C ASP A 252 -9.55 -26.33 3.33
N TYR A 253 -8.84 -27.46 3.38
CA TYR A 253 -7.95 -27.85 2.28
C TYR A 253 -8.79 -28.12 1.00
N ASN A 254 -8.35 -27.59 -0.15
CA ASN A 254 -9.00 -27.74 -1.47
C ASN A 254 -10.37 -27.07 -1.65
N ASN A 255 -10.69 -26.02 -0.89
CA ASN A 255 -11.91 -25.24 -1.14
C ASN A 255 -11.75 -24.34 -2.37
N ASN A 256 -12.34 -24.73 -3.51
CA ASN A 256 -12.27 -23.96 -4.75
C ASN A 256 -12.99 -22.61 -4.65
N SER A 257 -14.06 -22.49 -3.87
CA SER A 257 -14.76 -21.23 -3.63
C SER A 257 -13.93 -20.24 -2.81
N ALA A 258 -12.84 -20.72 -2.21
CA ALA A 258 -12.19 -20.08 -1.09
C ALA A 258 -10.71 -20.51 -1.03
N PRO A 259 -9.92 -20.30 -2.11
CA PRO A 259 -8.60 -20.90 -2.24
C PRO A 259 -7.64 -20.47 -1.16
N PHE A 260 -6.79 -21.40 -0.73
CA PHE A 260 -5.75 -21.13 0.28
C PHE A 260 -4.84 -19.97 -0.12
N CYS A 261 -4.34 -19.96 -1.36
CA CYS A 261 -3.61 -18.83 -1.93
C CYS A 261 -4.56 -18.03 -2.82
N LYS A 262 -4.79 -16.76 -2.47
CA LYS A 262 -5.66 -15.85 -3.24
C LYS A 262 -4.95 -15.27 -4.46
N GLY A 263 -3.66 -14.96 -4.32
CA GLY A 263 -2.88 -14.36 -5.40
C GLY A 263 -1.56 -13.77 -4.92
N GLN A 264 -0.79 -13.28 -5.87
CA GLN A 264 0.45 -12.57 -5.64
C GLN A 264 0.18 -11.06 -5.50
N VAL A 265 0.92 -10.43 -4.60
CA VAL A 265 0.98 -8.98 -4.41
C VAL A 265 1.79 -8.37 -5.57
N PRO A 266 1.23 -7.45 -6.38
CA PRO A 266 1.96 -6.91 -7.54
C PRO A 266 3.16 -6.06 -7.14
N GLY A 267 4.29 -6.23 -7.85
CA GLY A 267 5.46 -5.36 -7.73
C GLY A 267 6.27 -5.45 -6.43
N LEU A 268 5.74 -6.00 -5.33
CA LEU A 268 6.42 -6.03 -4.03
C LEU A 268 7.13 -7.37 -3.79
N TYR A 269 8.44 -7.27 -3.55
CA TYR A 269 9.33 -8.40 -3.36
C TYR A 269 10.04 -8.32 -2.02
N LEU A 270 10.51 -9.48 -1.59
CA LEU A 270 11.38 -9.64 -0.44
C LEU A 270 12.73 -10.19 -0.88
N SER A 271 13.77 -9.71 -0.21
CA SER A 271 15.12 -10.24 -0.29
C SER A 271 15.48 -10.99 1.01
N PRO A 272 16.34 -12.03 0.96
CA PRO A 272 16.93 -12.60 2.16
C PRO A 272 17.97 -11.66 2.82
N GLN A 273 18.46 -10.66 2.09
CA GLN A 273 19.42 -9.69 2.60
C GLN A 273 18.75 -8.51 3.30
N PHE A 274 19.24 -8.17 4.49
CA PHE A 274 18.81 -7.01 5.27
C PHE A 274 19.88 -5.92 5.20
N GLY A 275 19.48 -4.67 5.02
CA GLY A 275 20.43 -3.55 5.00
C GLY A 275 19.78 -2.20 4.74
N TYR A 276 20.60 -1.25 4.31
CA TYR A 276 20.17 -0.01 3.66
C TYR A 276 19.43 0.99 4.55
N ALA A 277 19.34 0.79 5.86
CA ALA A 277 18.58 1.68 6.74
C ALA A 277 19.16 3.11 6.78
N GLU A 278 20.48 3.24 6.61
CA GLU A 278 21.21 4.52 6.61
C GLU A 278 21.26 5.19 5.23
N GLN A 279 20.62 4.60 4.21
CA GLN A 279 20.51 5.25 2.90
C GLN A 279 19.49 6.40 2.95
N ASN A 280 19.74 7.46 2.19
CA ASN A 280 18.78 8.55 2.05
C ASN A 280 17.55 8.08 1.28
N LEU A 281 16.37 8.52 1.72
CA LEU A 281 15.10 8.24 1.09
C LEU A 281 14.72 9.39 0.11
N PRO A 282 14.23 9.10 -1.10
CA PRO A 282 14.00 7.76 -1.65
C PRO A 282 15.31 7.05 -2.06
N PHE A 283 15.42 5.77 -1.72
CA PHE A 283 16.55 4.93 -2.11
C PHE A 283 16.10 3.94 -3.19
N TYR A 284 16.79 3.94 -4.32
CA TYR A 284 16.54 3.03 -5.44
C TYR A 284 17.76 2.16 -5.70
N LYS A 285 17.50 0.96 -6.22
CA LYS A 285 18.54 0.04 -6.66
C LYS A 285 18.16 -0.63 -7.96
N THR A 286 19.05 -0.61 -8.94
CA THR A 286 18.91 -1.40 -10.16
C THR A 286 19.26 -2.86 -9.87
N LEU A 287 18.32 -3.76 -10.12
CA LEU A 287 18.46 -5.21 -9.98
C LEU A 287 17.94 -5.84 -11.27
N ASP A 288 18.73 -6.70 -11.92
CA ASP A 288 18.36 -7.37 -13.18
C ASP A 288 17.83 -6.41 -14.27
N SER A 289 18.46 -5.23 -14.38
CA SER A 289 18.10 -4.14 -15.32
C SER A 289 16.76 -3.46 -15.06
N GLN A 290 16.16 -3.64 -13.88
CA GLN A 290 14.95 -2.94 -13.44
C GLN A 290 15.24 -2.14 -12.18
N GLU A 291 14.61 -0.97 -12.04
CA GLU A 291 14.69 -0.16 -10.85
C GLU A 291 13.72 -0.63 -9.75
N TYR A 292 14.23 -0.71 -8.52
CA TYR A 292 13.45 -1.05 -7.34
C TYR A 292 13.59 0.04 -6.28
N PHE A 293 12.45 0.50 -5.77
CA PHE A 293 12.38 1.33 -4.58
C PHE A 293 12.57 0.46 -3.33
N SER A 294 13.49 0.86 -2.47
CA SER A 294 13.71 0.23 -1.18
C SER A 294 12.65 0.72 -0.19
N VAL A 295 11.71 -0.14 0.19
CA VAL A 295 10.64 0.24 1.10
C VAL A 295 11.21 0.34 2.53
N PRO A 296 11.11 1.49 3.21
CA PRO A 296 11.68 1.66 4.55
C PRO A 296 11.19 0.63 5.58
N SER A 297 12.07 0.24 6.50
CA SER A 297 11.71 -0.57 7.69
C SER A 297 11.08 0.30 8.80
N THR A 298 10.48 -0.30 9.84
CA THR A 298 9.74 0.43 10.91
C THR A 298 10.48 0.72 12.20
N GLU A 299 11.74 0.28 12.40
CA GLU A 299 12.66 0.86 13.41
C GLU A 299 13.91 0.01 13.70
N LYS A 300 13.86 -1.33 13.51
CA LYS A 300 14.74 -2.24 14.26
C LYS A 300 15.72 -3.08 13.43
N ALA A 301 15.72 -2.92 12.12
CA ALA A 301 16.67 -3.57 11.21
C ALA A 301 16.75 -2.79 9.89
N GLY A 302 17.68 -3.18 9.03
CA GLY A 302 17.64 -2.83 7.61
C GLY A 302 16.32 -3.24 6.96
N THR A 303 16.04 -2.65 5.80
CA THR A 303 14.97 -3.14 4.94
C THR A 303 15.45 -4.32 4.10
N ARG A 304 14.46 -5.12 3.70
CA ARG A 304 14.57 -6.23 2.75
C ARG A 304 13.43 -6.20 1.71
N MET A 305 12.61 -5.16 1.74
CA MET A 305 11.44 -5.01 0.88
C MET A 305 11.79 -4.12 -0.30
N TRP A 306 11.46 -4.61 -1.49
CA TRP A 306 11.81 -3.97 -2.76
C TRP A 306 10.56 -3.89 -3.61
N LEU A 307 10.16 -2.67 -3.97
CA LEU A 307 9.03 -2.41 -4.85
C LEU A 307 9.55 -2.12 -6.25
N ASN A 308 9.17 -2.93 -7.23
CA ASN A 308 9.48 -2.69 -8.64
C ASN A 308 8.80 -1.38 -9.10
N THR A 309 9.57 -0.48 -9.70
CA THR A 309 9.11 0.85 -10.12
C THR A 309 8.87 0.96 -11.61
N GLU A 310 9.06 -0.13 -12.37
CA GLU A 310 8.93 -0.16 -13.82
C GLU A 310 7.75 -1.01 -14.27
N VAL A 311 7.59 -2.21 -13.72
CA VAL A 311 6.58 -3.18 -14.20
C VAL A 311 6.02 -4.08 -13.10
N TRP A 312 4.70 -4.29 -13.10
CA TRP A 312 3.98 -5.21 -12.21
C TRP A 312 3.28 -6.33 -12.95
#